data_AF-A0A0P7VE93-F1
#
_entry.id   AF-A0A0P7VE93-F1
#
_cell.length_a   1.000
_cell.length_b   1.000
_cell.length_c   1.000
_cell.angle_alpha   90.00
_cell.angle_beta   90.00
_cell.angle_gamma   90.00
#
_symmetry.space_group_name_H-M   'P 1'
#
loop_
_entity.id
_entity.type
_entity.pdbx_description
1 polymer ?
#
loop_
_entity_poly.entity_id
_entity_poly.type
_entity_poly.pdbx_seq_one_letter_code
_entity_poly.pdbx_strand_id
1 'polypeptide(L)'
;MPITLDATDRALLTLLQAEGRLTNAELAERVELSPSACHRRVRALEARQIITGYAAQVDPDKVGRALTVLVLVTLENQRRETMQAFELAVEQVEEVMDCYLTTGAEDYLLRLMVRDAGDYERVHRERLSGLPGVARLVSNIAMRKVFTRTALPIVQAGSATRKALSGV
;
A
#
# COMPACT_ATOMS: atom_id res chain seq x y z
N MET A 1 20.25 -5.14 -8.44
CA MET A 1 20.34 -6.60 -8.70
C MET A 1 18.99 -7.23 -8.40
N PRO A 2 18.46 -8.14 -9.24
CA PRO A 2 17.18 -8.78 -8.96
C PRO A 2 17.29 -9.65 -7.71
N ILE A 3 16.48 -9.32 -6.70
CA ILE A 3 16.34 -10.10 -5.48
C ILE A 3 15.71 -11.44 -5.85
N THR A 4 16.47 -12.53 -5.76
CA THR A 4 15.92 -13.87 -5.95
C THR A 4 15.31 -14.34 -4.63
N LEU A 5 14.02 -14.70 -4.68
CA LEU A 5 13.26 -15.31 -3.58
C LEU A 5 13.04 -16.79 -3.89
N ASP A 6 13.48 -17.67 -2.99
CA ASP A 6 13.21 -19.11 -3.11
C ASP A 6 11.78 -19.47 -2.68
N ALA A 7 11.41 -20.75 -2.79
CA ALA A 7 10.07 -21.21 -2.44
C ALA A 7 9.74 -20.99 -0.95
N THR A 8 10.71 -21.17 -0.07
CA THR A 8 10.54 -20.99 1.37
C THR A 8 10.37 -19.51 1.72
N ASP A 9 11.15 -18.61 1.11
CA ASP A 9 11.00 -17.17 1.30
C ASP A 9 9.61 -16.70 0.88
N ARG A 10 9.11 -17.23 -0.24
CA ARG A 10 7.74 -16.93 -0.72
C ARG A 10 6.68 -17.43 0.26
N ALA A 11 6.82 -18.66 0.78
CA ALA A 11 5.91 -19.21 1.78
C ALA A 11 5.90 -18.38 3.08
N LEU A 12 7.08 -17.97 3.57
CA LEU A 12 7.23 -17.08 4.73
C LEU A 12 6.50 -15.76 4.50
N LEU A 13 6.72 -15.11 3.35
CA LEU A 13 6.05 -13.86 3.01
C LEU A 13 4.53 -14.02 2.87
N THR A 14 4.05 -15.14 2.31
CA THR A 14 2.62 -15.44 2.23
C THR A 14 2.00 -15.56 3.62
N LEU A 15 2.63 -16.33 4.52
CA LEU A 15 2.14 -16.53 5.89
C LEU A 15 2.16 -15.24 6.70
N LEU A 16 3.26 -14.49 6.67
CA LEU A 16 3.41 -13.25 7.44
C LEU A 16 2.49 -12.13 6.96
N GLN A 17 2.18 -12.05 5.66
CA GLN A 17 1.20 -11.10 5.14
C GLN A 17 -0.24 -11.46 5.54
N ALA A 18 -0.55 -12.75 5.68
CA ALA A 18 -1.86 -13.22 6.12
C ALA A 18 -2.03 -13.10 7.64
N GLU A 19 -0.99 -13.45 8.41
CA GLU A 19 -1.03 -13.52 9.86
C GLU A 19 0.29 -12.98 10.46
N GLY A 20 0.43 -11.67 10.51
CA GLY A 20 1.66 -11.00 10.97
C GLY A 20 2.00 -11.18 12.45
N ARG A 21 1.14 -11.83 13.25
CA ARG A 21 1.36 -12.11 14.68
C ARG A 21 1.90 -13.50 14.97
N LEU A 22 2.13 -14.32 13.94
CA LEU A 22 2.71 -15.65 14.14
C LEU A 22 4.04 -15.56 14.88
N THR A 23 4.18 -16.38 15.92
CA THR A 23 5.46 -16.57 16.57
C THR A 23 6.42 -17.25 15.61
N ASN A 24 7.73 -17.05 15.82
CA ASN A 24 8.73 -17.72 15.00
C ASN A 24 8.63 -19.26 15.08
N ALA A 25 8.17 -19.82 16.20
CA ALA A 25 7.95 -21.27 16.35
C ALA A 25 6.81 -21.75 15.44
N GLU A 26 5.65 -21.11 15.50
CA GLU A 26 4.49 -21.43 14.66
C GLU A 26 4.75 -21.20 13.17
N LEU A 27 5.55 -20.18 12.84
CA LEU A 27 5.98 -19.92 11.47
C LEU A 27 6.92 -21.02 10.97
N ALA A 28 7.92 -21.39 11.77
CA ALA A 28 8.89 -22.42 11.44
C ALA A 28 8.23 -23.79 11.21
N GLU A 29 7.24 -24.14 12.05
CA GLU A 29 6.44 -25.36 11.90
C GLU A 29 5.71 -25.38 10.55
N ARG A 30 5.03 -24.29 10.19
CA ARG A 30 4.26 -24.19 8.92
C ARG A 30 5.13 -24.21 7.66
N VAL A 31 6.41 -23.86 7.75
CA VAL A 31 7.35 -23.90 6.62
C VAL A 31 8.37 -25.04 6.71
N GLU A 32 8.16 -25.99 7.61
CA GLU A 32 9.01 -27.18 7.80
C GLU A 32 10.49 -26.85 8.04
N LEU A 33 10.76 -25.82 8.85
CA LEU A 33 12.11 -25.42 9.25
C LEU A 33 12.33 -25.57 10.75
N SER A 34 13.60 -25.66 11.16
CA SER A 34 13.95 -25.42 12.56
C SER A 34 13.68 -23.94 12.92
N PRO A 35 13.32 -23.64 14.19
CA PRO A 35 13.10 -22.26 14.62
C PRO A 35 14.28 -21.32 14.33
N SER A 36 15.52 -21.80 14.46
CA SER A 36 16.72 -21.01 14.18
C SER A 36 16.90 -20.72 12.68
N ALA A 37 16.59 -21.68 11.80
CA ALA A 37 16.65 -21.48 10.36
C ALA A 37 15.56 -20.51 9.87
N CYS A 38 14.33 -20.64 10.38
CA CYS A 38 13.23 -19.72 10.09
C CYS A 38 13.58 -18.29 10.50
N HIS A 39 14.04 -18.10 11.74
CA HIS A 39 14.41 -16.77 12.24
C HIS A 39 15.48 -16.10 11.37
N ARG A 40 16.53 -16.85 10.97
CA ARG A 40 17.59 -16.33 10.09
C ARG A 40 17.04 -15.88 8.73
N ARG A 41 16.09 -16.63 8.15
CA ARG A 41 15.47 -16.25 6.87
C ARG A 41 14.61 -15.00 6.98
N VAL A 42 13.74 -14.91 7.99
CA VAL A 42 12.92 -13.71 8.23
C VAL A 42 13.81 -12.48 8.43
N ARG A 43 14.87 -12.60 9.24
CA ARG A 43 15.85 -11.52 9.44
C ARG A 43 16.55 -11.10 8.15
N ALA A 44 16.87 -12.04 7.26
CA ALA A 44 17.43 -11.72 5.96
C ALA A 44 16.44 -10.98 5.05
N LEU A 45 15.15 -11.36 5.08
CA LEU A 45 14.10 -10.66 4.32
C LEU A 45 13.87 -9.23 4.82
N GLU A 46 13.89 -9.02 6.14
CA GLU A 46 13.83 -7.70 6.78
C GLU A 46 15.06 -6.85 6.45
N ALA A 47 16.27 -7.41 6.62
CA ALA A 47 17.52 -6.69 6.35
C ALA A 47 17.65 -6.25 4.87
N ARG A 48 17.03 -6.99 3.95
CA ARG A 48 16.99 -6.68 2.51
C ARG A 48 15.83 -5.75 2.13
N GLN A 49 15.04 -5.27 3.10
CA GLN A 49 13.85 -4.44 2.88
C GLN A 49 12.79 -5.09 1.98
N ILE A 50 12.77 -6.43 1.94
CA ILE A 50 11.70 -7.19 1.28
C ILE A 50 10.47 -7.22 2.18
N ILE A 51 10.70 -7.41 3.48
CA ILE A 51 9.74 -7.07 4.52
C ILE A 51 10.04 -5.64 4.95
N THR A 52 9.14 -4.72 4.66
CA THR A 52 9.28 -3.29 4.97
C THR A 52 8.74 -2.93 6.35
N GLY A 53 7.92 -3.80 6.96
CA GLY A 53 7.41 -3.60 8.31
C GLY A 53 6.27 -4.55 8.65
N TYR A 54 5.79 -4.42 9.89
CA TYR A 54 4.62 -5.14 10.41
C TYR A 54 3.64 -4.13 10.98
N ALA A 55 2.37 -4.23 10.59
CA ALA A 55 1.34 -3.30 11.02
C ALA A 55 0.03 -4.02 11.34
N ALA A 56 -0.65 -3.57 12.39
CA ALA A 56 -2.03 -3.99 12.66
C ALA A 56 -2.96 -3.34 11.64
N GLN A 57 -3.86 -4.14 11.06
CA GLN A 57 -4.91 -3.63 10.19
C GLN A 57 -6.09 -3.18 11.04
N VAL A 58 -6.46 -1.90 10.91
CA VAL A 58 -7.52 -1.27 11.70
C VAL A 58 -8.72 -1.03 10.81
N ASP A 59 -9.90 -1.33 11.34
CA ASP A 59 -11.16 -1.02 10.67
C ASP A 59 -11.37 0.50 10.66
N PRO A 60 -11.31 1.16 9.48
CA PRO A 60 -11.40 2.61 9.39
C PRO A 60 -12.74 3.15 9.87
N ASP A 61 -13.84 2.40 9.68
CA ASP A 61 -15.17 2.86 10.10
C ASP A 61 -15.26 2.94 11.63
N LYS A 62 -14.64 1.97 12.32
CA LYS A 62 -14.61 1.92 13.80
C LYS A 62 -13.71 2.95 14.44
N VAL A 63 -12.75 3.50 13.71
CA VAL A 63 -11.88 4.60 14.18
C VAL A 63 -12.26 5.95 13.57
N GLY A 64 -13.46 6.04 12.99
CA GLY A 64 -14.02 7.28 12.49
C GLY A 64 -13.37 7.80 11.22
N ARG A 65 -12.76 6.97 10.38
CA ARG A 65 -12.16 7.34 9.07
C ARG A 65 -12.95 6.70 7.91
N ALA A 66 -14.27 6.86 7.92
CA ALA A 66 -15.17 6.06 7.07
C ALA A 66 -15.22 6.51 5.60
N LEU A 67 -14.83 7.75 5.29
CA LEU A 67 -14.99 8.30 3.94
C LEU A 67 -13.69 8.18 3.13
N THR A 68 -13.76 7.53 1.97
CA THR A 68 -12.67 7.49 1.01
C THR A 68 -12.87 8.55 -0.07
N VAL A 69 -11.85 9.37 -0.31
CA VAL A 69 -11.86 10.38 -1.38
C VAL A 69 -10.67 10.14 -2.31
N LEU A 70 -10.93 10.13 -3.61
CA LEU A 70 -9.91 10.09 -4.65
C LEU A 70 -9.74 11.50 -5.22
N VAL A 71 -8.52 12.04 -5.15
CA VAL A 71 -8.24 13.40 -5.61
C VAL A 71 -7.25 13.33 -6.76
N LEU A 72 -7.68 13.80 -7.93
CA LEU A 72 -6.81 14.01 -9.07
C LEU A 72 -6.20 15.41 -8.93
N VAL A 73 -4.88 15.49 -9.07
CA VAL A 73 -4.10 16.71 -8.88
C VAL A 73 -3.42 17.08 -10.19
N THR A 74 -3.67 18.29 -10.66
CA THR A 74 -2.90 18.91 -11.74
C THR A 74 -1.98 19.95 -11.14
N LEU A 75 -0.70 19.88 -11.48
CA LEU A 75 0.29 20.87 -11.12
C LEU A 75 0.36 21.98 -12.18
N GLU A 76 0.85 23.14 -11.78
CA GLU A 76 1.06 24.29 -12.68
C GLU A 76 2.08 23.96 -13.78
N ASN A 77 3.04 23.07 -13.49
CA ASN A 77 4.00 22.53 -14.45
C ASN A 77 4.67 21.26 -13.92
N GLN A 78 5.21 20.45 -14.84
CA GLN A 78 5.89 19.18 -14.54
C GLN A 78 7.41 19.32 -14.41
N ARG A 79 7.93 20.49 -14.02
CA ARG A 79 9.37 20.62 -13.75
C ARG A 79 9.71 19.82 -12.50
N ARG A 80 10.90 19.23 -12.49
CA ARG A 80 11.40 18.39 -11.40
C ARG A 80 11.27 19.04 -10.02
N GLU A 81 11.63 20.32 -9.91
CA GLU A 81 11.57 21.07 -8.66
C GLU A 81 10.13 21.20 -8.12
N THR A 82 9.18 21.51 -9.01
CA THR A 82 7.75 21.61 -8.66
C THR A 82 7.20 20.27 -8.21
N MET A 83 7.50 19.20 -8.96
CA MET A 83 7.07 17.84 -8.61
C MET A 83 7.63 17.40 -7.26
N GLN A 84 8.94 17.60 -7.02
CA GLN A 84 9.58 17.22 -5.76
C GLN A 84 9.04 18.00 -4.57
N ALA A 85 8.81 19.31 -4.72
CA ALA A 85 8.22 20.13 -3.67
C ALA A 85 6.80 19.67 -3.32
N PHE A 86 5.99 19.31 -4.32
CA PHE A 86 4.67 18.72 -4.11
C PHE A 86 4.76 17.37 -3.39
N GLU A 87 5.59 16.44 -3.87
CA GLU A 87 5.76 15.09 -3.32
C GLU A 87 6.18 15.14 -1.84
N LEU A 88 7.16 15.97 -1.49
CA LEU A 88 7.61 16.15 -0.10
C LEU A 88 6.51 16.75 0.80
N ALA A 89 5.72 17.68 0.27
CA ALA A 89 4.67 18.34 1.04
C ALA A 89 3.44 17.43 1.24
N VAL A 90 3.04 16.67 0.21
CA VAL A 90 1.86 15.81 0.27
C VAL A 90 2.08 14.60 1.18
N GLU A 91 3.31 14.10 1.31
CA GLU A 91 3.68 13.04 2.26
C GLU A 91 3.40 13.44 3.73
N GLN A 92 3.40 14.74 4.03
CA GLN A 92 3.11 15.27 5.38
C GLN A 92 1.60 15.43 5.65
N VAL A 93 0.73 15.08 4.71
CA VAL A 93 -0.73 15.11 4.89
C VAL A 93 -1.20 13.74 5.33
N GLU A 94 -1.39 13.54 6.63
CA GLU A 94 -1.71 12.24 7.24
C GLU A 94 -2.97 11.57 6.68
N GLU A 95 -3.94 12.36 6.20
CA GLU A 95 -5.15 11.82 5.58
C GLU A 95 -4.88 11.19 4.20
N VAL A 96 -3.76 11.50 3.55
CA VAL A 96 -3.32 10.89 2.28
C VAL A 96 -2.71 9.52 2.56
N MET A 97 -3.42 8.48 2.12
CA MET A 97 -3.00 7.09 2.31
C MET A 97 -2.17 6.55 1.15
N ASP A 98 -2.40 7.05 -0.06
CA ASP A 98 -1.58 6.77 -1.24
C ASP A 98 -1.44 8.02 -2.10
N CYS A 99 -0.30 8.15 -2.77
CA CYS A 99 -0.02 9.14 -3.80
C CYS A 99 0.65 8.45 -4.98
N TYR A 100 0.08 8.59 -6.17
CA TYR A 100 0.60 8.00 -7.41
C TYR A 100 0.86 9.09 -8.43
N LEU A 101 2.08 9.17 -8.97
CA LEU A 101 2.35 9.85 -10.22
C LEU A 101 1.70 9.07 -11.36
N THR A 102 0.92 9.73 -12.22
CA THR A 102 0.18 9.08 -13.30
C THR A 102 0.61 9.59 -14.67
N THR A 103 0.38 8.78 -15.71
CA THR A 103 0.54 9.18 -17.11
C THR A 103 -0.74 9.75 -17.72
N GLY A 104 -1.77 9.96 -16.88
CA GLY A 104 -3.09 10.45 -17.30
C GLY A 104 -3.13 11.94 -17.60
N ALA A 105 -4.34 12.51 -17.63
CA ALA A 105 -4.51 13.95 -17.83
C ALA A 105 -4.07 14.76 -16.60
N GLU A 106 -4.12 14.16 -15.42
CA GLU A 106 -3.69 14.73 -14.15
C GLU A 106 -2.36 14.11 -13.71
N ASP A 107 -1.52 14.92 -13.08
CA ASP A 107 -0.17 14.52 -12.70
C ASP A 107 -0.19 13.48 -11.58
N TYR A 108 -1.04 13.67 -10.56
CA TYR A 108 -1.13 12.74 -9.43
C TYR A 108 -2.55 12.28 -9.12
N LEU A 109 -2.66 11.07 -8.58
CA LEU A 109 -3.84 10.54 -7.94
C LEU A 109 -3.55 10.31 -6.45
N LEU A 110 -4.33 10.94 -5.60
CA LEU A 110 -4.30 10.74 -4.15
C LEU A 110 -5.49 9.89 -3.72
N ARG A 111 -5.28 8.98 -2.77
CA ARG A 111 -6.37 8.32 -2.02
C ARG A 111 -6.33 8.78 -0.57
N LEU A 112 -7.40 9.45 -0.15
CA LEU A 112 -7.55 9.97 1.21
C LEU A 112 -8.54 9.14 2.03
N MET A 113 -8.30 9.07 3.33
CA MET A 113 -9.22 8.53 4.33
C MET A 113 -9.56 9.62 5.35
N VAL A 114 -10.81 10.09 5.33
CA VAL A 114 -11.30 11.20 6.16
C VAL A 114 -12.53 10.77 6.94
N ARG A 115 -12.94 11.56 7.95
CA ARG A 115 -14.11 11.20 8.77
C ARG A 115 -15.41 11.27 7.99
N ASP A 116 -15.63 12.40 7.33
CA ASP A 116 -16.83 12.74 6.59
C ASP A 116 -16.53 13.87 5.58
N ALA A 117 -17.56 14.39 4.91
CA ALA A 117 -17.42 15.45 3.92
C ALA A 117 -16.97 16.80 4.51
N GLY A 118 -17.31 17.09 5.77
CA GLY A 118 -16.87 18.31 6.44
C GLY A 118 -15.38 18.25 6.80
N ASP A 119 -14.93 17.09 7.28
CA ASP A 119 -13.50 16.83 7.49
C ASP A 119 -12.72 16.87 6.17
N TYR A 120 -13.31 16.39 5.08
CA TYR A 120 -12.72 16.54 3.75
C TYR A 120 -12.57 18.00 3.33
N GLU A 121 -13.60 18.83 3.53
CA GLU A 121 -13.55 20.27 3.21
C GLU A 121 -12.40 20.96 3.95
N ARG A 122 -12.23 20.66 5.24
CA ARG A 122 -11.10 21.12 6.06
C ARG A 122 -9.77 20.71 5.45
N VAL A 123 -9.57 19.42 5.15
CA VAL A 123 -8.33 18.90 4.57
C VAL A 123 -8.05 19.54 3.20
N HIS A 124 -9.07 19.65 2.35
CA HIS A 124 -8.96 20.26 1.04
C HIS A 124 -8.48 21.72 1.16
N ARG A 125 -9.17 22.53 1.96
CA ARG A 125 -8.89 23.97 2.13
C ARG A 125 -7.56 24.23 2.83
N GLU A 126 -7.28 23.53 3.93
CA GLU A 126 -6.15 23.84 4.82
C GLU A 126 -4.87 23.12 4.44
N ARG A 127 -4.96 22.00 3.70
CA ARG A 127 -3.81 21.16 3.37
C ARG A 127 -3.60 21.08 1.87
N LEU A 128 -4.59 20.60 1.10
CA LEU A 128 -4.39 20.25 -0.31
C LEU A 128 -4.27 21.47 -1.23
N SER A 129 -5.16 22.46 -1.09
CA SER A 129 -5.18 23.64 -1.97
C SER A 129 -3.92 24.51 -1.83
N GLY A 130 -3.23 24.43 -0.70
CA GLY A 130 -1.98 25.15 -0.45
C GLY A 130 -0.71 24.38 -0.80
N LEU A 131 -0.81 23.16 -1.33
CA LEU A 131 0.36 22.38 -1.68
C LEU A 131 1.15 23.05 -2.83
N PRO A 132 2.49 23.00 -2.80
CA PRO A 132 3.32 23.65 -3.79
C PRO A 132 2.97 23.24 -5.21
N GLY A 133 2.73 24.23 -6.07
CA GLY A 133 2.50 24.04 -7.49
C GLY A 133 1.17 23.38 -7.86
N VAL A 134 0.20 23.24 -6.93
CA VAL A 134 -1.14 22.72 -7.27
C VAL A 134 -1.93 23.77 -8.05
N ALA A 135 -2.29 23.44 -9.29
CA ALA A 135 -3.13 24.28 -10.14
C ALA A 135 -4.62 23.90 -10.04
N ARG A 136 -4.92 22.61 -9.91
CA ARG A 136 -6.29 22.11 -9.90
C ARG A 136 -6.42 20.82 -9.11
N LEU A 137 -7.55 20.68 -8.42
CA LEU A 137 -7.96 19.48 -7.72
C LEU A 137 -9.33 19.03 -8.25
N VAL A 138 -9.48 17.74 -8.53
CA VAL A 138 -10.77 17.12 -8.86
C VAL A 138 -11.03 15.98 -7.89
N SER A 139 -12.08 16.10 -7.09
CA SER A 139 -12.36 15.18 -5.99
C SER A 139 -13.52 14.25 -6.33
N ASN A 140 -13.31 12.95 -6.14
CA ASN A 140 -14.31 11.91 -6.32
C ASN A 140 -14.50 11.19 -4.99
N ILE A 141 -15.68 11.30 -4.40
CA ILE A 141 -16.01 10.63 -3.14
C ILE A 141 -16.51 9.21 -3.47
N ALA A 142 -15.87 8.20 -2.88
CA ALA A 142 -16.30 6.83 -3.07
C ALA A 142 -17.63 6.59 -2.34
N MET A 143 -18.65 6.13 -3.07
CA MET A 143 -19.96 5.81 -2.47
C MET A 143 -19.87 4.66 -1.47
N ARG A 144 -19.01 3.67 -1.76
CA ARG A 144 -18.78 2.49 -0.94
C ARG A 144 -17.43 1.88 -1.29
N LYS A 145 -16.70 1.38 -0.28
CA LYS A 145 -15.55 0.50 -0.44
C LYS A 145 -16.02 -0.94 -0.71
N VAL A 146 -15.59 -1.53 -1.84
CA VAL A 146 -15.97 -2.90 -2.21
C VAL A 146 -15.09 -3.94 -1.53
N PHE A 147 -13.77 -3.80 -1.66
CA PHE A 147 -12.77 -4.58 -0.95
C PHE A 147 -11.44 -3.81 -0.88
N THR A 148 -10.56 -4.21 0.04
CA THR A 148 -9.15 -3.77 0.08
C THR A 148 -8.29 -4.99 0.39
N ARG A 149 -7.10 -5.09 -0.21
CA ARG A 149 -6.10 -6.12 0.11
C ARG A 149 -4.83 -5.43 0.56
N THR A 150 -4.22 -5.96 1.61
CA THR A 150 -2.92 -5.52 2.12
C THR A 150 -1.82 -6.50 1.72
N ALA A 151 -2.16 -7.78 1.55
CA ALA A 151 -1.25 -8.81 1.07
C ALA A 151 -1.05 -8.71 -0.45
N LEU A 152 0.22 -8.68 -0.85
CA LEU A 152 0.65 -8.74 -2.24
C LEU A 152 0.62 -10.19 -2.77
N PRO A 153 0.35 -10.38 -4.08
CA PRO A 153 0.37 -11.70 -4.70
C PRO A 153 1.82 -12.20 -4.87
N ILE A 154 2.34 -12.92 -3.88
CA ILE A 154 3.65 -13.56 -3.97
C ILE A 154 3.51 -14.90 -4.70
N VAL A 155 3.78 -14.92 -6.00
CA VAL A 155 3.70 -16.12 -6.84
C VAL A 155 4.71 -17.16 -6.35
N GLN A 156 4.28 -18.39 -6.04
CA GLN A 156 5.19 -19.51 -5.84
C GLN A 156 5.82 -19.90 -7.18
N ALA A 157 7.16 -19.91 -7.25
CA ALA A 157 7.86 -20.45 -8.41
C ALA A 157 7.54 -21.96 -8.50
N GLY A 158 6.54 -22.31 -9.32
CA GLY A 158 6.05 -23.68 -9.47
C GLY A 158 4.54 -23.83 -9.74
N SER A 159 3.72 -22.79 -9.53
CA SER A 159 2.28 -22.85 -9.82
C SER A 159 1.89 -22.14 -11.12
N ALA A 160 2.65 -22.38 -12.20
CA ALA A 160 2.17 -22.04 -13.53
C ALA A 160 1.11 -23.07 -13.97
N THR A 161 -0.14 -22.60 -14.08
CA THR A 161 -1.11 -23.06 -15.09
C THR A 161 -1.45 -24.55 -15.14
N ARG A 162 -2.28 -25.04 -14.21
CA ARG A 162 -3.15 -26.22 -14.44
C ARG A 162 -4.51 -26.07 -13.76
N LYS A 163 -5.37 -25.20 -14.31
CA LYS A 163 -6.86 -25.32 -14.27
C LYS A 163 -7.54 -24.14 -14.97
N ALA A 164 -7.31 -24.03 -16.27
CA ALA A 164 -8.21 -23.34 -17.19
C ALA A 164 -7.86 -23.87 -18.59
N LEU A 165 -8.39 -25.07 -18.89
CA LEU A 165 -8.51 -25.75 -20.20
C LEU A 165 -8.53 -27.27 -19.95
N SER A 166 -9.56 -27.75 -19.26
CA SER A 166 -10.02 -29.14 -19.36
C SER A 166 -11.45 -29.24 -18.80
N GLY A 167 -12.42 -29.44 -19.68
CA GLY A 167 -13.77 -29.83 -19.29
C GLY A 167 -14.86 -29.01 -19.97
N VAL A 168 -15.10 -29.37 -21.23
CA VAL A 168 -16.39 -29.45 -21.95
C VAL A 168 -17.43 -28.38 -21.66
#